data_AF-A0A6C8H7R7-F1
#
_entry.id   AF-A0A6C8H7R7-F1
#
_cell.length_a   1.000
_cell.length_b   1.000
_cell.length_c   1.000
_cell.angle_alpha   90.00
_cell.angle_beta   90.00
_cell.angle_gamma   90.00
#
_symmetry.space_group_name_H-M   'P 1'
#
loop_
_entity.id
_entity.type
_entity.pdbx_description
1 polymer ?
#
loop_
_entity_poly.entity_id
_entity_poly.type
_entity_poly.pdbx_seq_one_letter_code
_entity_poly.pdbx_strand_id
1 'polypeptide(L)'
;MDKEEQYLLFALSTPMEVLNSRAIGAKPSHFSPAMYTGKTHFDLSDSWGIDNREDLIQTIYRMTDDGHAADLAPFYIRWFTLSPRQWREFTAQFGEQGQIYARFVAETALCCGRGGIKAWDYVRMGFLCRMGVLNQWLTEEES
;
A
#
# COMPACT_ATOMS: atom_id res chain seq x y z
N MET A 1 -8.11 -14.09 -15.60
CA MET A 1 -7.77 -12.70 -15.94
C MET A 1 -6.96 -12.76 -17.21
N ASP A 2 -7.32 -11.98 -18.22
CA ASP A 2 -6.51 -11.88 -19.43
C ASP A 2 -5.31 -10.94 -19.22
N LYS A 3 -4.43 -10.86 -20.23
CA LYS A 3 -3.19 -10.10 -20.13
C LYS A 3 -3.40 -8.58 -20.08
N GLU A 4 -4.49 -8.08 -20.67
CA GLU A 4 -4.82 -6.65 -20.64
C GLU A 4 -5.32 -6.25 -19.25
N GLU A 5 -6.19 -7.07 -18.66
CA GLU A 5 -6.68 -6.90 -17.28
C GLU A 5 -5.52 -6.91 -16.27
N GLN A 6 -4.56 -7.82 -16.43
CA GLN A 6 -3.38 -7.90 -15.58
C GLN A 6 -2.51 -6.63 -15.68
N TYR A 7 -2.30 -6.11 -16.89
CA TYR A 7 -1.53 -4.89 -17.09
C TYR A 7 -2.25 -3.64 -16.55
N LEU A 8 -3.58 -3.63 -16.49
CA LEU A 8 -4.32 -2.58 -15.80
C LEU A 8 -4.06 -2.62 -14.28
N LEU A 9 -3.89 -3.81 -13.69
CA LEU A 9 -3.51 -3.92 -12.28
C LEU A 9 -2.09 -3.41 -12.01
N PHE A 10 -1.17 -3.54 -12.97
CA PHE A 10 0.17 -2.96 -12.84
C PHE A 10 0.11 -1.44 -12.69
N ALA A 11 -0.81 -0.77 -13.39
CA ALA A 11 -0.99 0.67 -13.26
C ALA A 11 -1.33 1.09 -11.82
N LEU A 12 -1.96 0.24 -11.02
CA LEU A 12 -2.25 0.52 -9.60
C LEU A 12 -0.97 0.72 -8.79
N SER A 13 0.11 0.04 -9.13
CA SER A 13 1.40 0.16 -8.41
C SER A 13 2.29 1.31 -8.90
N THR A 14 1.88 2.04 -9.95
CA THR A 14 2.62 3.18 -10.52
C THR A 14 3.07 4.22 -9.49
N PRO A 15 2.25 4.61 -8.49
CA PRO A 15 2.71 5.55 -7.46
C PRO A 15 3.96 5.03 -6.73
N MET A 16 4.00 3.74 -6.41
CA MET A 16 5.15 3.13 -5.73
C MET A 16 6.36 3.00 -6.66
N GLU A 17 6.17 2.68 -7.95
CA GLU A 17 7.27 2.70 -8.92
C GLU A 17 7.94 4.08 -8.98
N VAL A 18 7.14 5.14 -9.10
CA VAL A 18 7.63 6.51 -9.22
C VAL A 18 8.32 6.95 -7.93
N LEU A 19 7.72 6.66 -6.78
CA LEU A 19 8.29 6.99 -5.47
C LEU A 19 9.68 6.35 -5.27
N ASN A 20 9.85 5.10 -5.69
CA ASN A 20 11.10 4.37 -5.48
C ASN A 20 12.13 4.56 -6.61
N SER A 21 11.72 5.03 -7.80
CA SER A 21 12.58 5.20 -8.98
C SER A 21 13.89 5.96 -8.71
N ARG A 22 13.82 7.05 -7.93
CA ARG A 22 14.98 7.89 -7.60
C ARG A 22 15.95 7.18 -6.67
N ALA A 23 15.45 6.50 -5.64
CA ALA A 23 16.26 5.74 -4.71
C ALA A 23 16.98 4.58 -5.43
N ILE A 24 16.31 3.96 -6.40
CA ILE A 24 16.81 2.81 -7.16
C ILE A 24 17.79 3.22 -8.28
N GLY A 25 17.69 4.46 -8.76
CA GLY A 25 18.40 4.93 -9.94
C GLY A 25 17.93 4.21 -11.22
N ALA A 26 16.67 3.77 -11.28
CA ALA A 26 16.12 3.08 -12.45
C ALA A 26 14.86 3.76 -12.97
N LYS A 27 14.66 3.70 -14.30
CA LYS A 27 13.47 4.25 -14.94
C LYS A 27 12.28 3.29 -14.75
N PRO A 28 11.13 3.78 -14.28
CA PRO A 28 9.90 3.00 -14.23
C PRO A 28 9.49 2.48 -15.61
N SER A 29 8.84 1.32 -15.61
CA SER A 29 8.23 0.69 -16.77
C SER A 29 6.81 0.25 -16.41
N HIS A 30 5.85 1.08 -16.80
CA HIS A 30 4.43 0.91 -16.45
C HIS A 30 3.74 -0.26 -17.16
N PHE A 31 4.40 -0.85 -18.16
CA PHE A 31 3.86 -1.93 -18.98
C PHE A 31 4.66 -3.24 -18.85
N SER A 32 5.62 -3.29 -17.92
CA SER A 32 6.46 -4.46 -17.69
C SER A 32 6.15 -5.08 -16.34
N PRO A 33 5.99 -6.41 -16.24
CA PRO A 33 5.82 -7.09 -14.94
C PRO A 33 6.92 -6.74 -13.93
N ALA A 34 8.16 -6.50 -14.39
CA ALA A 34 9.33 -6.25 -13.54
C ALA A 34 9.56 -4.78 -13.12
N MET A 35 8.63 -3.87 -13.44
CA MET A 35 8.60 -2.43 -13.02
C MET A 35 9.74 -1.51 -13.44
N TYR A 36 10.96 -1.98 -13.67
CA TYR A 36 12.11 -1.12 -13.91
C TYR A 36 12.97 -1.61 -15.06
N THR A 37 13.34 -0.70 -15.94
CA THR A 37 14.28 -1.02 -17.02
C THR A 37 15.70 -1.17 -16.48
N GLY A 38 16.38 -2.26 -16.84
CA GLY A 38 17.80 -2.47 -16.53
C GLY A 38 18.09 -2.89 -15.08
N LYS A 39 17.06 -3.27 -14.32
CA LYS A 39 17.20 -3.90 -13.00
C LYS A 39 16.69 -5.33 -13.06
N THR A 40 17.32 -6.20 -12.29
CA THR A 40 16.94 -7.61 -12.14
C THR A 40 16.71 -8.00 -10.69
N HIS A 41 16.83 -7.04 -9.77
CA HIS A 41 16.66 -7.26 -8.34
C HIS A 41 16.42 -5.94 -7.61
N PHE A 42 15.63 -5.99 -6.53
CA PHE A 42 15.36 -4.92 -5.59
C PHE A 42 15.36 -5.46 -4.16
N ASP A 43 16.13 -4.82 -3.29
CA ASP A 43 16.22 -5.21 -1.88
C ASP A 43 15.00 -4.73 -1.09
N LEU A 44 14.19 -5.68 -0.61
CA LEU A 44 13.03 -5.43 0.23
C LEU A 44 13.33 -5.55 1.73
N SER A 45 14.52 -6.00 2.13
CA SER A 45 14.87 -6.26 3.53
C SER A 45 14.84 -4.96 4.33
N ASP A 46 15.55 -3.93 3.87
CA ASP A 46 15.68 -2.65 4.57
C ASP A 46 14.35 -1.91 4.77
N SER A 47 13.40 -2.08 3.86
CA SER A 47 12.16 -1.30 3.82
C SER A 47 10.92 -2.07 4.26
N TRP A 48 10.89 -3.38 4.02
CA TRP A 48 9.73 -4.23 4.30
C TRP A 48 10.05 -5.41 5.22
N GLY A 49 11.33 -5.72 5.46
CA GLY A 49 11.75 -6.93 6.17
C GLY A 49 11.39 -8.20 5.40
N ILE A 50 11.47 -8.17 4.07
CA ILE A 50 11.16 -9.30 3.19
C ILE A 50 12.44 -9.78 2.53
N ASP A 51 12.89 -10.99 2.88
CA ASP A 51 14.14 -11.55 2.37
C ASP A 51 13.94 -12.63 1.30
N ASN A 52 12.72 -13.16 1.19
CA ASN A 52 12.40 -14.29 0.32
C ASN A 52 10.92 -14.33 -0.10
N ARG A 53 10.59 -15.34 -0.93
CA ARG A 53 9.24 -15.59 -1.45
C ARG A 53 8.21 -15.81 -0.35
N GLU A 54 8.53 -16.60 0.66
CA GLU A 54 7.63 -16.91 1.76
C GLU A 54 7.27 -15.64 2.56
N ASP A 55 8.25 -14.80 2.89
CA ASP A 55 8.03 -13.51 3.57
C ASP A 55 7.15 -12.56 2.74
N LEU A 56 7.35 -12.56 1.42
CA LEU A 56 6.54 -11.78 0.48
C LEU A 56 5.07 -12.22 0.51
N ILE A 57 4.83 -13.53 0.36
CA ILE A 57 3.48 -14.11 0.36
C ILE A 57 2.78 -13.86 1.69
N GLN A 58 3.47 -14.07 2.82
CA GLN A 58 2.91 -13.79 4.14
C GLN A 58 2.58 -12.31 4.33
N THR A 59 3.43 -11.41 3.82
CA THR A 59 3.15 -9.97 3.87
C THR A 59 1.90 -9.61 3.07
N ILE A 60 1.74 -10.15 1.86
CA ILE A 60 0.55 -9.89 1.03
C ILE A 60 -0.73 -10.42 1.71
N TYR A 61 -0.69 -11.63 2.30
CA TYR A 61 -1.83 -12.17 3.04
C TYR A 61 -2.21 -11.28 4.22
N ARG A 62 -1.24 -10.90 5.06
CA ARG A 62 -1.49 -9.99 6.20
C ARG A 62 -2.08 -8.66 5.73
N MET A 63 -1.56 -8.07 4.66
CA MET A 63 -2.08 -6.80 4.13
C MET A 63 -3.49 -6.90 3.53
N THR A 64 -3.90 -8.09 3.07
CA THR A 64 -5.25 -8.31 2.53
C THR A 64 -6.31 -8.20 3.63
N ASP A 65 -6.01 -8.74 4.81
CA ASP A 65 -6.95 -8.79 5.94
C ASP A 65 -6.82 -7.57 6.86
N ASP A 66 -5.58 -7.23 7.26
CA ASP A 66 -5.31 -6.21 8.28
C ASP A 66 -5.00 -4.82 7.68
N GLY A 67 -4.61 -4.76 6.41
CA GLY A 67 -4.07 -3.56 5.78
C GLY A 67 -2.74 -3.10 6.39
N HIS A 68 -2.22 -1.94 5.96
CA HIS A 68 -0.96 -1.39 6.49
C HIS A 68 -1.14 -0.39 7.64
N ALA A 69 -2.28 0.30 7.70
CA ALA A 69 -2.50 1.44 8.62
C ALA A 69 -3.48 1.08 9.75
N ALA A 70 -3.20 -0.01 10.45
CA ALA A 70 -4.06 -0.55 11.50
C ALA A 70 -4.42 0.49 12.58
N ASP A 71 -3.48 1.35 12.96
CA ASP A 71 -3.70 2.39 13.98
C ASP A 71 -4.61 3.54 13.50
N LEU A 72 -4.63 3.82 12.19
CA LEU A 72 -5.46 4.89 11.60
C LEU A 72 -6.81 4.39 11.11
N ALA A 73 -6.92 3.10 10.76
CA ALA A 73 -8.14 2.51 10.20
C ALA A 73 -9.39 2.77 11.07
N PRO A 74 -9.37 2.61 12.41
CA PRO A 74 -10.51 2.92 13.26
C PRO A 74 -10.94 4.39 13.17
N PHE A 75 -9.99 5.32 13.12
CA PHE A 75 -10.26 6.75 13.02
C PHE A 75 -10.92 7.09 11.68
N TYR A 76 -10.39 6.59 10.56
CA TYR A 76 -10.99 6.81 9.24
C TYR A 76 -12.41 6.25 9.15
N ILE A 77 -12.65 5.02 9.64
CA ILE A 77 -13.99 4.41 9.63
C ILE A 77 -14.97 5.26 10.45
N ARG A 78 -14.54 5.74 11.62
CA ARG A 78 -15.38 6.54 12.51
C ARG A 78 -15.65 7.94 11.97
N TRP A 79 -14.69 8.57 11.30
CA TRP A 79 -14.89 9.89 10.67
C TRP A 79 -16.08 9.89 9.70
N PHE A 80 -16.22 8.85 8.87
CA PHE A 80 -17.30 8.75 7.89
C PHE A 80 -18.64 8.25 8.45
N THR A 81 -18.67 7.80 9.71
CA THR A 81 -19.88 7.18 10.29
C THR A 81 -20.43 7.94 11.50
N LEU A 82 -19.62 8.77 12.15
CA LEU A 82 -20.02 9.56 13.31
C LEU A 82 -20.42 10.98 12.92
N SER A 83 -21.39 11.54 13.65
CA SER A 83 -21.64 12.98 13.61
C SER A 83 -20.46 13.77 14.22
N PRO A 84 -20.33 15.08 13.93
CA PRO A 84 -19.25 15.90 14.51
C PRO A 84 -19.19 15.89 16.04
N ARG A 85 -20.36 15.78 16.72
CA ARG A 85 -20.41 15.66 18.18
C ARG A 85 -19.84 14.32 18.65
N GLN A 86 -20.31 13.23 18.06
CA GLN A 86 -19.85 11.87 18.39
C GLN A 86 -18.37 11.67 18.06
N TRP A 87 -17.87 12.30 16.99
CA TRP A 87 -16.44 12.30 16.67
C TRP A 87 -15.62 12.91 17.80
N ARG A 88 -16.00 14.10 18.30
CA ARG A 88 -15.29 14.74 19.42
C ARG A 88 -15.32 13.89 20.69
N GLU A 89 -16.46 13.27 20.99
CA GLU A 89 -16.59 12.36 22.14
C GLU A 89 -15.71 11.12 21.98
N PHE A 90 -15.70 10.53 20.78
CA PHE A 90 -14.85 9.39 20.42
C PHE A 90 -13.35 9.74 20.54
N THR A 91 -12.92 10.90 20.03
CA THR A 91 -11.50 11.25 20.07
C THR A 91 -11.05 11.66 21.45
N ALA A 92 -11.91 12.24 22.29
CA ALA A 92 -11.58 12.68 23.66
C ALA A 92 -11.11 11.55 24.59
N GLN A 93 -11.42 10.29 24.29
CA GLN A 93 -10.99 9.14 25.10
C GLN A 93 -9.52 8.73 24.87
N PHE A 94 -8.86 9.26 23.84
CA PHE A 94 -7.47 8.89 23.50
C PHE A 94 -6.45 9.88 24.06
N GLY A 95 -5.26 9.35 24.41
CA GLY A 95 -4.09 10.15 24.77
C GLY A 95 -3.49 10.93 23.60
N GLU A 96 -2.35 11.59 23.83
CA GLU A 96 -1.71 12.51 22.89
C GLU A 96 -1.53 11.94 21.47
N GLN A 97 -1.00 10.72 21.36
CA GLN A 97 -0.80 10.05 20.06
C GLN A 97 -2.12 9.86 19.30
N GLY A 98 -3.18 9.44 20.00
CA GLY A 98 -4.49 9.28 19.36
C GLY A 98 -5.12 10.62 18.96
N GLN A 99 -4.85 11.72 19.68
CA GLN A 99 -5.25 13.06 19.24
C GLN A 99 -4.54 13.49 17.96
N ILE A 100 -3.24 13.16 17.82
CA ILE A 100 -2.48 13.42 16.60
C ILE A 100 -3.10 12.67 15.41
N TYR A 101 -3.41 11.37 15.59
CA TYR A 101 -4.09 10.57 14.56
C TYR A 101 -5.48 11.11 14.23
N ALA A 102 -6.28 11.45 15.22
CA ALA A 102 -7.60 12.04 15.01
C ALA A 102 -7.53 13.32 14.18
N ARG A 103 -6.58 14.23 14.48
CA ARG A 103 -6.38 15.47 13.71
C ARG A 103 -5.95 15.16 12.27
N PHE A 104 -4.97 14.28 12.10
CA PHE A 104 -4.52 13.85 10.77
C PHE A 104 -5.67 13.31 9.93
N VAL A 105 -6.53 12.45 10.50
CA VAL A 105 -7.71 11.93 9.79
C VAL A 105 -8.70 13.03 9.46
N ALA A 106 -9.01 13.94 10.39
CA ALA A 106 -9.93 15.05 10.14
C ALA A 106 -9.48 15.95 8.98
N GLU A 107 -8.17 16.15 8.82
CA GLU A 107 -7.57 16.98 7.76
C GLU A 107 -7.53 16.27 6.39
N THR A 108 -7.42 14.94 6.38
CA THR A 108 -7.15 14.18 5.15
C THR A 108 -8.33 13.35 4.66
N ALA A 109 -9.30 13.02 5.52
CA ALA A 109 -10.34 12.06 5.22
C ALA A 109 -11.17 12.45 3.99
N LEU A 110 -11.54 13.73 3.82
CA LEU A 110 -12.31 14.15 2.65
C LEU A 110 -11.54 14.01 1.32
N CYS A 111 -10.21 14.11 1.35
CA CYS A 111 -9.37 13.88 0.18
C CYS A 111 -9.19 12.39 -0.11
N CYS A 112 -8.94 11.59 0.93
CA CYS A 112 -8.71 10.15 0.78
C CYS A 112 -9.99 9.35 0.51
N GLY A 113 -11.14 9.85 0.95
CA GLY A 113 -12.41 9.14 0.90
C GLY A 113 -12.45 7.92 1.83
N ARG A 114 -13.63 7.28 1.90
CA ARG A 114 -13.87 6.12 2.79
C ARG A 114 -13.02 4.91 2.44
N GLY A 115 -12.65 4.75 1.17
CA GLY A 115 -11.83 3.66 0.66
C GLY A 115 -10.34 3.97 0.59
N GLY A 116 -9.88 5.16 1.00
CA GLY A 116 -8.52 5.64 0.71
C GLY A 116 -7.40 4.76 1.26
N ILE A 117 -7.50 4.33 2.52
CA ILE A 117 -6.51 3.43 3.13
C ILE A 117 -6.44 2.12 2.34
N LYS A 118 -7.60 1.50 2.08
CA LYS A 118 -7.67 0.21 1.39
C LYS A 118 -7.21 0.31 -0.07
N ALA A 119 -7.51 1.43 -0.75
CA ALA A 119 -6.98 1.70 -2.08
C ALA A 119 -5.45 1.77 -2.05
N TRP A 120 -4.87 2.42 -1.05
CA TRP A 120 -3.42 2.47 -0.87
C TRP A 120 -2.78 1.13 -0.52
N ASP A 121 -3.49 0.26 0.22
CA ASP A 121 -3.07 -1.13 0.42
C ASP A 121 -2.97 -1.88 -0.90
N TYR A 122 -3.96 -1.75 -1.80
CA TYR A 122 -3.91 -2.37 -3.12
C TYR A 122 -2.74 -1.86 -3.98
N VAL A 123 -2.43 -0.57 -3.92
CA VAL A 123 -1.25 0.02 -4.58
C VAL A 123 0.04 -0.68 -4.11
N ARG A 124 0.18 -0.86 -2.79
CA ARG A 124 1.35 -1.51 -2.18
C ARG A 124 1.43 -3.00 -2.45
N MET A 125 0.31 -3.71 -2.38
CA MET A 125 0.28 -5.14 -2.71
C MET A 125 0.65 -5.38 -4.17
N GLY A 126 0.09 -4.60 -5.11
CA GLY A 126 0.47 -4.70 -6.52
C GLY A 126 1.95 -4.41 -6.76
N PHE A 127 2.52 -3.45 -6.02
CA PHE A 127 3.96 -3.18 -6.06
C PHE A 127 4.78 -4.38 -5.55
N LEU A 128 4.38 -4.98 -4.42
CA LEU A 128 5.06 -6.14 -3.85
C LEU A 128 5.00 -7.37 -4.78
N CYS A 129 3.85 -7.66 -5.40
CA CYS A 129 3.74 -8.76 -6.37
C CYS A 129 4.73 -8.58 -7.53
N ARG A 130 4.79 -7.37 -8.09
CA ARG A 130 5.70 -7.04 -9.19
C ARG A 130 7.17 -7.03 -8.76
N MET A 131 7.48 -6.68 -7.51
CA MET A 131 8.82 -6.88 -6.94
C MET A 131 9.17 -8.35 -6.82
N GLY A 132 8.19 -9.20 -6.48
CA GLY A 132 8.34 -10.66 -6.52
C GLY A 132 8.73 -11.16 -7.92
N VAL A 133 8.12 -10.62 -8.98
CA VAL A 133 8.51 -10.94 -10.37
C VAL A 133 9.91 -10.45 -10.68
N LEU A 134 10.24 -9.20 -10.35
CA LEU A 134 11.58 -8.63 -10.56
C LEU A 134 12.65 -9.46 -9.85
N ASN A 135 12.40 -9.88 -8.61
CA ASN A 135 13.32 -10.66 -7.77
C ASN A 135 13.32 -12.16 -8.09
N GLN A 136 12.55 -12.61 -9.09
CA GLN A 136 12.40 -14.03 -9.47
C GLN A 136 11.82 -14.91 -8.36
N TRP A 137 11.05 -14.33 -7.44
CA TRP A 137 10.31 -15.04 -6.41
C TRP A 137 8.91 -15.45 -6.87
N LEU A 138 8.33 -14.70 -7.81
CA LEU A 138 7.05 -14.97 -8.43
C LEU A 138 7.21 -15.01 -9.96
N THR A 139 6.37 -15.80 -10.61
CA THR A 139 6.13 -15.73 -12.05
C THR A 139 5.20 -14.57 -12.40
N GLU A 140 5.15 -14.17 -13.68
CA GLU A 140 4.15 -13.19 -14.14
C GLU A 140 2.73 -13.69 -13.87
N GLU A 141 2.45 -14.99 -13.99
CA GLU A 141 1.11 -15.54 -13.74
C GLU A 141 0.68 -15.50 -12.27
N GLU A 142 1.64 -15.58 -11.33
CA GLU A 142 1.38 -15.46 -9.89
C GLU A 142 1.15 -14.00 -9.44
N SER A 143 1.55 -13.01 -10.25
CA SER A 143 1.51 -11.57 -9.92
C SER A 143 0.28 -10.84 -10.48
#